data_AF-A0AAV2G6J6-F1
#
_entry.id   AF-A0AAV2G6J6-F1
#
_cell.length_a   1.000
_cell.length_b   1.000
_cell.length_c   1.000
_cell.angle_alpha   90.00
_cell.angle_beta   90.00
_cell.angle_gamma   90.00
#
_symmetry.space_group_name_H-M   'P 1'
#
loop_
_entity.id
_entity.type
_entity.pdbx_description
1 polymer ?
#
loop_
_entity_poly.entity_id
_entity_poly.type
_entity_poly.pdbx_seq_one_letter_code
_entity_poly.pdbx_strand_id
1 'polypeptide(L)'
;MRLERMKRQVARNYDKKMPPHGITVGAQVLKRDFRPDAHEGKLAPKWKGPYRVREVVGPGTFKMEHLDGKVVKRTWNAQNLRLYQEGVQMCASAST
;
A
#
# COMPACT_ATOMS: atom_id res chain seq x y z
N MET A 1 20.98 -0.13 27.73
CA MET A 1 21.91 -0.32 26.59
C MET A 1 21.38 -1.11 25.38
N ARG A 2 21.11 -2.43 25.44
CA ARG A 2 20.71 -3.21 24.23
C ARG A 2 19.24 -3.00 23.80
N LEU A 3 18.33 -2.90 24.78
CA LEU A 3 16.90 -2.66 24.56
C LEU A 3 16.63 -1.28 23.91
N GLU A 4 17.36 -0.25 24.32
CA GLU A 4 17.19 1.11 23.79
C GLU A 4 17.67 1.24 22.35
N ARG A 5 18.76 0.55 21.98
CA ARG A 5 19.18 0.45 20.57
C ARG A 5 18.13 -0.24 19.72
N MET A 6 17.57 -1.36 20.21
CA MET A 6 16.49 -2.05 19.49
C MET A 6 15.26 -1.15 19.32
N LYS A 7 14.81 -0.47 20.38
CA LYS A 7 13.68 0.47 20.32
C LYS A 7 13.92 1.60 19.32
N ARG A 8 15.11 2.22 19.34
CA ARG A 8 15.49 3.27 18.38
C ARG A 8 15.55 2.75 16.95
N GLN A 9 16.10 1.55 16.74
CA GLN A 9 16.19 0.94 15.42
C GLN A 9 14.80 0.62 14.87
N VAL A 10 13.92 0.08 15.70
CA VAL A 10 12.52 -0.19 15.36
C VAL A 10 11.81 1.12 14.98
N ALA A 11 11.92 2.18 15.78
CA ALA A 11 11.34 3.49 15.49
C ALA A 11 11.86 4.08 14.16
N ARG A 12 13.18 4.05 13.93
CA ARG A 12 13.81 4.50 12.66
C ARG A 12 13.31 3.70 11.45
N ASN A 13 13.05 2.41 11.64
CA ASN A 13 12.57 1.53 10.58
C ASN A 13 11.08 1.76 10.28
N TYR A 14 10.29 2.21 11.26
CA TYR A 14 8.92 2.66 11.05
C TYR A 14 8.87 4.02 10.34
N ASP A 15 9.71 4.97 10.77
CA ASP A 15 9.79 6.33 10.21
C ASP A 15 10.23 6.35 8.73
N LYS A 16 11.25 5.56 8.37
CA LYS A 16 11.70 5.43 6.96
C LYS A 16 10.70 4.74 6.03
N LYS A 17 9.68 4.09 6.58
CA LYS A 17 8.68 3.33 5.83
C LYS A 17 7.33 4.06 5.84
N MET A 18 7.33 5.39 5.89
CA MET A 18 6.11 6.15 5.64
C MET A 18 5.53 5.80 4.26
N PRO A 19 4.20 5.87 4.09
CA PRO A 19 3.54 5.66 2.81
C PRO A 19 4.27 6.34 1.64
N PRO A 20 4.21 5.77 0.43
CA PRO A 20 4.45 6.58 -0.75
C PRO A 20 3.51 7.80 -0.67
N HIS A 21 4.10 8.99 -0.76
CA HIS A 21 3.35 10.24 -0.86
C HIS A 21 2.34 10.09 -2.01
N GLY A 22 1.06 10.32 -1.75
CA GLY A 22 0.01 10.31 -2.79
C GLY A 22 -1.14 9.31 -2.62
N ILE A 23 -1.20 8.50 -1.55
CA ILE A 23 -2.41 7.71 -1.25
C ILE A 23 -3.48 8.64 -0.69
N THR A 24 -4.42 9.03 -1.54
CA THR A 24 -5.58 9.85 -1.20
C THR A 24 -6.88 9.03 -1.31
N VAL A 25 -7.97 9.57 -0.77
CA VAL A 25 -9.31 9.00 -0.98
C VAL A 25 -9.61 8.99 -2.48
N GLY A 26 -10.11 7.88 -2.99
CA GLY A 26 -10.36 7.65 -4.41
C GLY A 26 -9.19 7.04 -5.18
N ALA A 27 -7.97 7.05 -4.63
CA ALA A 27 -6.82 6.43 -5.29
C ALA A 27 -6.97 4.91 -5.37
N GLN A 28 -6.57 4.33 -6.50
CA GLN A 28 -6.44 2.89 -6.63
C GLN A 28 -5.12 2.41 -6.00
N VAL A 29 -5.19 1.36 -5.20
CA VAL A 29 -4.06 0.77 -4.47
C VAL A 29 -4.07 -0.74 -4.57
N LEU A 30 -2.89 -1.32 -4.70
CA LEU A 30 -2.63 -2.74 -4.54
C LEU A 30 -2.42 -3.07 -3.08
N LYS A 31 -2.94 -4.22 -2.65
CA LYS A 31 -2.82 -4.72 -1.28
C LYS A 31 -1.78 -5.83 -1.20
N ARG A 32 -0.86 -5.77 -0.24
CA ARG A 32 0.07 -6.88 0.02
C ARG A 32 -0.70 -8.10 0.53
N ASP A 33 -0.50 -9.24 -0.13
CA ASP A 33 -0.96 -10.53 0.35
C ASP A 33 0.13 -11.17 1.21
N PHE A 34 -0.27 -11.61 2.40
CA PHE A 34 0.62 -12.26 3.37
C PHE A 34 0.39 -13.76 3.46
N ARG A 35 -0.55 -14.32 2.67
CA ARG A 35 -0.77 -15.75 2.68
C ARG A 35 0.38 -16.41 1.91
N PRO A 36 1.10 -17.37 2.51
CA PRO A 36 2.01 -18.20 1.75
C PRO A 36 1.16 -19.07 0.82
N ASP A 37 1.24 -18.83 -0.49
CA ASP A 37 0.74 -19.80 -1.46
C ASP A 37 1.62 -21.05 -1.32
N ALA A 38 1.01 -22.19 -1.03
CA ALA A 38 1.72 -23.46 -0.85
C ALA A 38 2.45 -23.95 -2.12
N HIS A 39 2.28 -23.25 -3.25
CA HIS A 39 2.70 -23.68 -4.58
C HIS A 39 3.75 -22.80 -5.26
N GLU A 40 4.05 -21.60 -4.73
CA GLU A 40 5.04 -20.71 -5.34
C GLU A 40 6.07 -20.24 -4.31
N GLY A 41 7.34 -20.41 -4.66
CA GLY A 41 8.49 -20.18 -3.81
C GLY A 41 8.45 -18.90 -2.96
N LYS A 42 8.94 -19.06 -1.73
CA LYS A 42 8.96 -18.21 -0.54
C LYS A 42 9.42 -16.73 -0.66
N LEU A 43 9.50 -16.09 -1.84
CA LEU A 43 10.36 -14.90 -2.03
C LEU A 43 9.77 -13.65 -2.69
N ALA A 44 8.45 -13.53 -2.92
CA ALA A 44 7.89 -12.23 -3.33
C ALA A 44 6.57 -11.91 -2.63
N PRO A 45 6.40 -10.70 -2.04
CA PRO A 45 5.10 -10.25 -1.60
C PRO A 45 4.18 -10.15 -2.83
N LYS A 46 3.25 -11.09 -2.96
CA LYS A 46 2.21 -11.04 -4.00
C LYS A 46 1.28 -9.87 -3.68
N TRP A 47 1.32 -8.85 -4.52
CA TRP A 47 0.37 -7.74 -4.45
C TRP A 47 -0.93 -8.18 -5.13
N LYS A 48 -2.07 -8.06 -4.45
CA LYS A 48 -3.38 -8.40 -4.99
C LYS A 48 -4.17 -7.15 -5.28
N GLY A 49 -4.86 -7.18 -6.42
CA GLY A 49 -6.04 -6.42 -6.79
C GLY A 49 -5.89 -4.90 -6.80
N PRO A 50 -6.51 -4.19 -7.74
CA PRO A 50 -6.82 -2.78 -7.54
C PRO A 50 -7.96 -2.65 -6.51
N TYR A 51 -7.69 -1.96 -5.41
CA TYR A 51 -8.68 -1.53 -4.42
C TYR A 51 -8.79 -0.02 -4.49
N ARG A 52 -9.94 0.56 -4.15
CA ARG A 52 -10.08 2.01 -4.03
C ARG A 52 -9.98 2.42 -2.56
N VAL A 53 -9.26 3.49 -2.27
CA VAL A 53 -9.22 4.07 -0.92
C VAL A 53 -10.54 4.78 -0.66
N ARG A 54 -11.26 4.34 0.36
CA ARG A 54 -12.54 4.93 0.75
C ARG A 54 -12.37 6.08 1.73
N GLU A 55 -11.49 5.91 2.71
CA GLU A 55 -11.31 6.87 3.80
C GLU A 55 -9.92 6.73 4.42
N VAL A 56 -9.36 7.84 4.89
CA VAL A 56 -8.16 7.87 5.72
C VAL A 56 -8.58 7.82 7.19
N VAL A 57 -8.31 6.71 7.87
CA VAL A 57 -8.66 6.54 9.30
C VAL A 57 -7.65 7.24 10.21
N GLY A 58 -6.42 7.37 9.74
CA GLY A 58 -5.34 8.02 10.47
C GLY A 58 -4.08 8.10 9.62
N PRO A 59 -3.00 8.71 10.16
CA PRO A 59 -1.74 8.84 9.45
C PRO A 59 -1.21 7.47 9.03
N GLY A 60 -1.22 7.21 7.72
CA GLY A 60 -0.78 5.94 7.14
C GLY A 60 -1.72 4.76 7.37
N THR A 61 -2.99 4.98 7.76
CA THR A 61 -3.99 3.92 7.90
C THR A 61 -5.24 4.25 7.08
N PHE A 62 -5.62 3.34 6.20
CA PHE A 62 -6.65 3.56 5.18
C PHE A 62 -7.73 2.47 5.24
N LYS A 63 -8.99 2.88 5.07
CA LYS A 63 -10.08 1.98 4.67
C LYS A 63 -10.14 1.92 3.17
N MET A 64 -10.43 0.75 2.66
CA MET A 64 -10.49 0.46 1.24
C MET A 64 -11.78 -0.27 0.89
N GLU A 65 -12.16 -0.15 -0.37
CA GLU A 65 -13.26 -0.85 -0.99
C GLU A 65 -12.74 -1.62 -2.22
N HIS A 66 -13.38 -2.73 -2.50
CA HIS A 66 -13.24 -3.41 -3.79
C HIS A 66 -13.82 -2.51 -4.89
N LEU A 67 -13.39 -2.72 -6.13
CA LEU A 67 -13.99 -2.05 -7.29
C LEU A 67 -15.50 -2.32 -7.43
N ASP A 68 -15.98 -3.42 -6.85
CA ASP A 68 -17.40 -3.82 -6.74
C ASP A 68 -18.17 -3.00 -5.68
N GLY A 69 -17.57 -1.99 -5.06
CA GLY A 69 -18.18 -1.18 -3.99
C GLY A 69 -18.24 -1.88 -2.63
N LYS A 70 -17.82 -3.14 -2.53
CA LYS A 70 -17.74 -3.88 -1.26
C LYS A 70 -16.62 -3.34 -0.37
N VAL A 71 -16.95 -2.93 0.84
CA VAL A 71 -15.98 -2.40 1.80
C VAL A 71 -15.10 -3.53 2.34
N VAL A 72 -13.79 -3.32 2.33
CA VAL A 72 -12.85 -4.21 3.01
C VAL A 72 -12.97 -3.96 4.51
N LYS A 73 -13.43 -4.96 5.27
CA LYS A 73 -13.67 -4.86 6.72
C LYS A 73 -12.43 -4.43 7.52
N ARG A 74 -11.23 -4.73 7.02
CA ARG A 74 -9.96 -4.43 7.69
C ARG A 74 -9.39 -3.10 7.23
N THR A 75 -8.86 -2.31 8.17
CA THR A 75 -8.04 -1.12 7.90
C THR A 75 -6.62 -1.53 7.54
N TRP A 76 -6.06 -0.92 6.51
CA TRP A 76 -4.74 -1.26 5.99
C TRP A 76 -3.74 -0.14 6.23
N ASN A 77 -2.56 -0.52 6.72
CA ASN A 77 -1.43 0.40 6.83
C ASN A 77 -0.84 0.64 5.44
N ALA A 78 -0.43 1.87 5.17
CA ALA A 78 0.17 2.29 3.93
C ALA A 78 1.41 1.50 3.50
N GLN A 79 2.18 0.95 4.45
CA GLN A 79 3.31 0.05 4.18
C GLN A 79 2.92 -1.23 3.45
N ASN A 80 1.65 -1.63 3.61
CA ASN A 80 1.06 -2.81 3.00
C ASN A 80 0.24 -2.44 1.77
N LEU A 81 0.27 -1.17 1.36
CA LEU A 81 -0.40 -0.64 0.19
C LEU A 81 0.64 -0.13 -0.81
N ARG A 82 0.30 -0.22 -2.09
CA ARG A 82 1.09 0.36 -3.16
C ARG A 82 0.14 1.06 -4.12
N LEU A 83 0.43 2.28 -4.53
CA LEU A 83 -0.40 2.95 -5.54
C LEU A 83 -0.47 2.10 -6.80
N TYR A 84 -1.69 1.90 -7.30
CA TYR A 84 -1.92 1.29 -8.60
C TYR A 84 -1.91 2.42 -9.63
N GLN A 85 -0.85 2.48 -10.43
CA GLN A 85 -0.81 3.35 -11.59
C GLN A 85 -1.38 2.55 -12.76
N GLU A 86 -2.67 2.72 -13.03
CA GLU A 86 -3.24 2.34 -14.32
C GLU A 86 -2.46 3.11 -15.40
N GLY A 87 -1.97 2.41 -16.42
CA GLY A 87 -0.97 2.91 -17.36
C GLY A 87 -1.20 4.37 -17.77
N VAL A 88 -0.35 5.26 -17.26
CA VAL A 88 -0.20 6.61 -17.82
C VAL A 88 0.47 6.44 -19.18
N GLN A 89 -0.34 6.22 -20.21
CA GLN A 89 0.00 6.71 -21.55
C GLN A 89 -0.04 8.24 -21.43
N MET A 90 1.08 8.84 -21.03
CA MET A 90 1.41 10.16 -21.53
C MET A 90 1.55 9.96 -23.04
N CYS A 91 0.47 10.19 -23.80
CA CYS A 91 0.66 10.67 -25.15
C CYS A 91 1.42 11.99 -25.00
N ALA A 92 2.74 11.93 -25.14
CA ALA A 92 3.52 13.07 -25.53
C ALA A 92 3.02 13.45 -26.93
N SER A 93 1.97 14.26 -26.96
CA SER A 93 1.51 14.93 -28.18
C SER A 93 2.62 15.89 -28.57
N ALA A 94 3.49 15.45 -29.48
CA ALA A 94 4.21 16.35 -30.34
C ALA A 94 3.18 17.14 -31.16
N SER A 95 3.18 18.47 -31.04
CA SER A 95 2.62 19.47 -31.97
C SER A 95 2.88 20.83 -31.30
N THR A 96 3.64 21.78 -31.83
CA THR A 96 4.19 22.06 -33.17
C THR A 96 5.47 22.86 -32.99
#